data_AF-A0A2E5DFN3-F1
#
_entry.id   AF-A0A2E5DFN3-F1
#
_cell.length_a   1.000
_cell.length_b   1.000
_cell.length_c   1.000
_cell.angle_alpha   90.00
_cell.angle_beta   90.00
_cell.angle_gamma   90.00
#
_symmetry.space_group_name_H-M   'P 1'
#
loop_
_entity.id
_entity.type
_entity.pdbx_description
1 polymer ?
#
loop_
_entity_poly.entity_id
_entity_poly.type
_entity_poly.pdbx_seq_one_letter_code
_entity_poly.pdbx_strand_id
1 'polypeptide(L)'
;MTRKILASILLTLAALVVIGGGWGYATIRDMSGAEYWEKSIKAFETKDIESPPPKGAVLFVGSSSIVFWRSLAEDFAPIPVINRGFGGSQMNHLNYYRNRIVHKYKPRIIVVYEGDNDIAAGLTAGQVLEDYEDFISYVEDTLPNAKVCFIA
;
A
#
# COMPACT_ATOMS: atom_id res chain seq x y z
N MET A 1 34.84 -35.00 -11.47
CA MET A 1 34.71 -33.62 -10.93
C MET A 1 35.60 -33.51 -9.69
N THR A 2 36.62 -32.66 -9.70
CA THR A 2 37.65 -32.64 -8.64
C THR A 2 37.13 -31.94 -7.38
N ARG A 3 37.56 -32.39 -6.18
CA ARG A 3 37.15 -31.84 -4.85
C ARG A 3 37.29 -30.30 -4.74
N LYS A 4 38.18 -29.70 -5.53
CA LYS A 4 38.37 -28.24 -5.60
C LYS A 4 37.19 -27.50 -6.28
N ILE A 5 36.51 -28.13 -7.25
CA ILE A 5 35.36 -27.54 -7.96
C ILE A 5 34.10 -27.57 -7.07
N LEU A 6 33.91 -28.64 -6.28
CA LEU A 6 32.81 -28.75 -5.32
C LEU A 6 32.92 -27.74 -4.16
N ALA A 7 34.12 -27.49 -3.64
CA ALA A 7 34.34 -26.51 -2.59
C ALA A 7 34.06 -25.06 -3.06
N SER A 8 34.43 -24.72 -4.30
CA SER A 8 34.18 -23.39 -4.87
C SER A 8 32.70 -23.11 -5.14
N ILE A 9 31.90 -24.12 -5.49
CA ILE A 9 30.45 -24.02 -5.69
C ILE A 9 29.71 -23.83 -4.36
N LEU A 10 30.14 -24.52 -3.30
CA LEU A 10 29.57 -24.37 -1.94
C LEU A 10 29.86 -22.98 -1.33
N LEU A 11 31.05 -22.42 -1.56
CA LEU A 11 31.41 -21.07 -1.10
C LEU A 11 30.66 -19.95 -1.83
N THR A 12 30.33 -20.12 -3.12
CA THR A 12 29.54 -19.13 -3.88
C THR A 12 28.05 -19.14 -3.51
N LEU A 13 27.47 -20.32 -3.23
CA LEU A 13 26.10 -20.45 -2.71
C LEU A 13 25.95 -19.85 -1.31
N ALA A 14 26.93 -20.05 -0.42
CA ALA A 14 26.92 -19.44 0.91
C ALA A 14 27.04 -17.90 0.84
N ALA A 15 27.85 -17.35 -0.06
CA ALA A 15 27.96 -15.90 -0.26
C ALA A 15 26.67 -15.27 -0.81
N LEU A 16 25.95 -15.94 -1.71
CA LEU A 16 24.65 -15.49 -2.23
C LEU A 16 23.56 -15.47 -1.14
N VAL A 17 23.56 -16.43 -0.21
CA VAL A 17 22.63 -16.46 0.93
C VAL A 17 22.93 -15.34 1.93
N VAL A 18 24.20 -15.04 2.20
CA VAL A 18 24.58 -13.96 3.14
C VAL A 18 24.30 -12.57 2.55
N ILE A 19 24.56 -12.36 1.26
CA ILE A 19 24.30 -11.08 0.59
C ILE A 19 22.80 -10.87 0.35
N GLY A 20 22.08 -11.89 -0.13
CA GLY A 20 20.63 -11.83 -0.32
C GLY A 20 19.84 -11.73 0.99
N GLY A 21 20.31 -12.42 2.05
CA GLY A 21 19.71 -12.34 3.38
C GLY A 21 19.85 -10.97 4.03
N GLY A 22 21.01 -10.31 3.89
CA GLY A 22 21.22 -8.96 4.43
C GLY A 22 20.37 -7.89 3.73
N TRP A 23 20.24 -7.98 2.41
CA TRP A 23 19.40 -7.06 1.62
C TRP A 23 17.92 -7.30 1.86
N GLY A 24 17.48 -8.57 1.85
CA GLY A 24 16.09 -8.93 2.18
C GLY A 24 15.70 -8.50 3.59
N TYR A 25 16.56 -8.72 4.59
CA TYR A 25 16.30 -8.31 5.97
C TYR A 25 16.25 -6.79 6.14
N ALA A 26 17.15 -6.04 5.48
CA ALA A 26 17.13 -4.58 5.51
C ALA A 26 15.86 -4.02 4.84
N THR A 27 15.45 -4.55 3.69
CA THR A 27 14.22 -4.13 2.99
C THR A 27 12.96 -4.49 3.78
N ILE A 28 12.87 -5.68 4.37
CA ILE A 28 11.74 -6.08 5.23
C ILE A 28 11.65 -5.16 6.45
N ARG A 29 12.80 -4.80 7.05
CA ARG A 29 12.83 -3.86 8.19
C ARG A 29 12.42 -2.45 7.77
N ASP A 30 12.83 -2.00 6.59
CA ASP A 30 12.46 -0.68 6.06
C ASP A 30 10.95 -0.60 5.78
N MET A 31 10.36 -1.66 5.20
CA MET A 31 8.91 -1.77 4.95
C MET A 31 8.06 -1.98 6.21
N SER A 32 8.66 -2.14 7.39
CA SER A 32 7.90 -2.27 8.65
C SER A 32 7.43 -0.92 9.20
N GLY A 33 8.07 0.18 8.78
CA GLY A 33 7.68 1.55 9.14
C GLY A 33 6.89 2.21 8.02
N ALA A 34 5.86 2.98 8.38
CA ALA A 34 5.06 3.71 7.39
C ALA A 34 5.91 4.71 6.59
N GLU A 35 7.01 5.21 7.15
CA GLU A 35 7.94 6.17 6.54
C GLU A 35 8.51 5.70 5.20
N TYR A 36 8.58 4.38 4.98
CA TYR A 36 8.99 3.79 3.70
C TYR A 36 8.19 4.35 2.52
N TRP A 37 6.89 4.61 2.71
CA TRP A 37 6.01 5.11 1.65
C TRP A 37 5.93 6.63 1.55
N GLU A 38 6.65 7.38 2.38
CA GLU A 38 6.62 8.85 2.38
C GLU A 38 6.86 9.45 1.00
N LYS A 39 7.77 8.85 0.22
CA LYS A 39 8.06 9.26 -1.16
C LYS A 39 6.83 9.14 -2.07
N SER A 40 6.06 8.05 -1.94
CA SER A 40 4.83 7.83 -2.69
C SER A 40 3.75 8.84 -2.30
N ILE A 41 3.61 9.12 -1.00
CA ILE A 41 2.63 10.10 -0.50
C ILE A 41 2.96 11.50 -1.00
N LYS A 42 4.23 11.91 -0.94
CA LYS A 42 4.67 13.20 -1.51
C LYS A 42 4.44 13.29 -3.01
N ALA A 43 4.60 12.19 -3.75
CA ALA A 43 4.32 12.18 -5.19
C ALA A 43 2.84 12.47 -5.48
N PHE A 44 1.91 11.96 -4.66
CA PHE A 44 0.49 12.34 -4.76
C PHE A 44 0.27 13.82 -4.45
N GLU A 45 0.91 14.34 -3.42
CA GLU A 45 0.78 15.75 -3.02
C GLU A 45 1.31 16.69 -4.10
N THR A 46 2.45 16.39 -4.70
CA THR A 46 2.98 17.13 -5.86
C THR A 46 2.02 17.07 -7.03
N LYS A 47 1.51 15.88 -7.36
CA LYS A 47 0.54 15.73 -8.46
C LYS A 47 -0.75 16.51 -8.20
N ASP A 48 -1.22 16.57 -6.96
CA ASP A 48 -2.39 17.37 -6.58
C ASP A 48 -2.18 18.87 -6.77
N ILE A 49 -0.94 19.37 -6.58
CA ILE A 49 -0.60 20.78 -6.80
C ILE A 49 -0.62 21.10 -8.30
N GLU A 50 -0.03 20.22 -9.11
CA GLU A 50 0.05 20.38 -10.56
C GLU A 50 -1.32 20.20 -11.24
N SER A 51 -2.12 19.27 -10.73
CA SER A 51 -3.43 18.90 -11.26
C SER A 51 -4.39 18.63 -10.09
N PRO A 52 -5.14 19.65 -9.64
CA PRO A 52 -6.06 19.50 -8.53
C PRO A 52 -7.06 18.36 -8.74
N PRO A 53 -7.28 17.48 -7.75
CA PRO A 53 -8.16 16.34 -7.87
C PRO A 53 -9.62 16.79 -8.11
N PRO A 54 -10.37 16.04 -8.94
CA PRO A 54 -11.79 16.34 -9.18
C PRO A 54 -12.62 16.22 -7.91
N LYS A 55 -13.60 17.12 -7.75
CA LYS A 55 -14.56 17.04 -6.64
C LYS A 55 -15.54 15.88 -6.87
N GLY A 56 -15.96 15.24 -5.78
CA GLY A 56 -16.98 14.19 -5.81
C GLY A 56 -16.53 12.88 -6.45
N ALA A 57 -15.22 12.71 -6.66
CA ALA A 57 -14.65 11.50 -7.22
C ALA A 57 -14.72 10.30 -6.27
N VAL A 58 -14.67 9.11 -6.84
CA VAL A 58 -14.44 7.86 -6.10
C VAL A 58 -12.95 7.73 -5.81
N LEU A 59 -12.59 7.63 -4.54
CA LEU A 59 -11.21 7.48 -4.10
C LEU A 59 -10.87 5.99 -3.99
N PHE A 60 -9.82 5.55 -4.66
CA PHE A 60 -9.25 4.21 -4.53
C PHE A 60 -7.98 4.30 -3.70
N VAL A 61 -7.92 3.54 -2.61
CA VAL A 61 -6.74 3.37 -1.75
C VAL A 61 -6.42 1.89 -1.61
N GLY A 62 -5.14 1.58 -1.49
CA GLY A 62 -4.71 0.20 -1.33
C GLY A 62 -3.29 -0.05 -1.78
N SER A 63 -2.94 -1.33 -1.87
CA SER A 63 -1.60 -1.76 -2.21
C SER A 63 -1.36 -1.87 -3.73
N SER A 64 -0.58 -2.87 -4.15
CA SER A 64 -0.12 -3.05 -5.53
C SER A 64 -1.26 -3.23 -6.53
N SER A 65 -2.36 -3.88 -6.16
CA SER A 65 -3.55 -4.04 -7.02
C SER A 65 -4.13 -2.70 -7.45
N ILE A 66 -4.23 -1.73 -6.52
CA ILE A 66 -4.67 -0.37 -6.84
C ILE A 66 -3.60 0.37 -7.64
N VAL A 67 -2.32 0.24 -7.29
CA VAL A 67 -1.21 0.86 -8.05
C VAL A 67 -1.23 0.45 -9.52
N PHE A 68 -1.46 -0.83 -9.79
CA PHE A 68 -1.35 -1.42 -11.13
C PHE A 68 -2.65 -1.35 -11.94
N TRP A 69 -3.73 -0.82 -11.38
CA TRP A 69 -4.96 -0.56 -12.13
C TRP A 69 -4.81 0.67 -13.05
N ARG A 70 -4.06 0.49 -14.15
CA ARG A 70 -3.70 1.58 -15.07
C ARG A 70 -4.88 2.13 -15.87
N SER A 71 -5.91 1.31 -16.09
CA SER A 71 -7.15 1.65 -16.80
C SER A 71 -8.27 2.19 -15.89
N LEU A 72 -7.98 2.51 -14.63
CA LEU A 72 -9.02 2.84 -13.64
C LEU A 72 -9.93 4.00 -14.08
N ALA A 73 -9.38 5.02 -14.73
CA ALA A 73 -10.17 6.16 -15.18
C ALA A 73 -11.10 5.80 -16.35
N GLU A 74 -10.64 4.93 -17.25
CA GLU A 74 -11.40 4.41 -18.38
C GLU A 74 -12.49 3.44 -17.90
N ASP A 75 -12.17 2.55 -16.97
CA ASP A 75 -13.08 1.51 -16.47
C ASP A 75 -14.25 2.10 -15.67
N PHE A 76 -14.05 3.27 -15.06
CA PHE A 76 -15.09 3.97 -14.29
C PHE A 76 -15.72 5.16 -15.03
N ALA A 77 -15.34 5.42 -16.28
CA ALA A 77 -15.92 6.53 -17.04
C ALA A 77 -17.45 6.39 -17.16
N PRO A 78 -18.23 7.49 -17.01
CA PRO A 78 -17.79 8.88 -16.87
C PRO A 78 -17.57 9.35 -15.42
N ILE A 79 -17.54 8.45 -14.44
CA ILE A 79 -17.37 8.78 -13.03
C ILE A 79 -15.90 9.17 -12.77
N PRO A 80 -15.62 10.36 -12.20
CA PRO A 80 -14.26 10.73 -11.87
C PRO A 80 -13.72 9.86 -10.73
N VAL A 81 -12.45 9.46 -10.86
CA VAL A 81 -11.75 8.61 -9.88
C VAL A 81 -10.42 9.22 -9.47
N ILE A 82 -9.97 8.85 -8.27
CA ILE A 82 -8.66 9.22 -7.74
C ILE A 82 -7.95 7.93 -7.31
N ASN A 83 -6.78 7.64 -7.88
CA ASN A 83 -5.95 6.50 -7.48
C ASN A 83 -4.88 6.95 -6.47
N ARG A 84 -4.92 6.40 -5.26
CA ARG A 84 -3.95 6.61 -4.17
C ARG A 84 -3.39 5.29 -3.66
N GLY A 85 -3.17 4.33 -4.57
CA GLY A 85 -2.50 3.08 -4.21
C GLY A 85 -1.00 3.28 -4.04
N PHE A 86 -0.39 2.68 -3.00
CA PHE A 86 1.05 2.74 -2.75
C PHE A 86 1.58 1.33 -2.43
N GLY A 87 2.39 0.77 -3.34
CA GLY A 87 2.59 -0.68 -3.44
C GLY A 87 3.22 -1.34 -2.21
N GLY A 88 2.71 -2.53 -1.87
CA GLY A 88 3.17 -3.30 -0.70
C GLY A 88 2.66 -2.79 0.64
N SER A 89 1.76 -1.80 0.64
CA SER A 89 1.12 -1.28 1.85
C SER A 89 0.31 -2.35 2.58
N GLN A 90 0.05 -2.06 3.84
CA GLN A 90 -0.75 -2.83 4.77
C GLN A 90 -1.80 -1.89 5.35
N MET A 91 -2.81 -2.41 6.05
CA MET A 91 -3.92 -1.62 6.57
C MET A 91 -3.45 -0.53 7.54
N ASN A 92 -2.46 -0.84 8.39
CA ASN A 92 -1.84 0.13 9.30
C ASN A 92 -1.12 1.30 8.56
N HIS A 93 -0.56 1.06 7.38
CA HIS A 93 0.09 2.08 6.56
C HIS A 93 -0.95 3.02 5.92
N LEU A 94 -2.08 2.47 5.46
CA LEU A 94 -3.23 3.27 5.03
C LEU A 94 -3.74 4.13 6.20
N ASN A 95 -3.89 3.54 7.38
CA ASN A 95 -4.28 4.26 8.58
C ASN A 95 -3.31 5.40 8.91
N TYR A 96 -2.01 5.17 8.83
CA TYR A 96 -1.00 6.18 9.11
C TYR A 96 -1.15 7.41 8.18
N TYR A 97 -1.39 7.18 6.89
CA TYR A 97 -1.48 8.24 5.89
C TYR A 97 -2.87 8.79 5.61
N ARG A 98 -3.93 8.26 6.24
CA ARG A 98 -5.34 8.59 5.95
C ARG A 98 -5.67 10.08 5.90
N ASN A 99 -5.04 10.92 6.74
CA ASN A 99 -5.25 12.36 6.68
C ASN A 99 -4.79 12.98 5.34
N ARG A 100 -3.68 12.47 4.79
CA ARG A 100 -3.03 12.99 3.57
C ARG A 100 -3.62 12.41 2.30
N ILE A 101 -4.01 11.13 2.32
CA ILE A 101 -4.47 10.42 1.13
C ILE A 101 -5.96 10.06 1.11
N VAL A 102 -6.70 10.31 2.20
CA VAL A 102 -8.15 10.10 2.27
C VAL A 102 -8.87 11.40 2.62
N HIS A 103 -8.66 11.92 3.82
CA HIS A 103 -9.43 13.05 4.36
C HIS A 103 -9.29 14.33 3.53
N LYS A 104 -8.09 14.62 3.03
CA LYS A 104 -7.81 15.74 2.13
C LYS A 104 -8.79 15.84 0.95
N TYR A 105 -9.25 14.71 0.42
CA TYR A 105 -10.09 14.65 -0.77
C TYR A 105 -11.59 14.76 -0.48
N LYS A 106 -12.01 14.59 0.78
CA LYS A 106 -13.43 14.55 1.20
C LYS A 106 -14.31 13.72 0.23
N PRO A 107 -13.93 12.46 -0.05
CA PRO A 107 -14.60 11.64 -1.06
C PRO A 107 -16.01 11.25 -0.63
N ARG A 108 -16.88 10.94 -1.61
CA ARG A 108 -18.20 10.34 -1.33
C ARG A 108 -18.16 8.82 -1.27
N ILE A 109 -17.20 8.20 -1.95
CA ILE A 109 -16.98 6.77 -1.95
C ILE A 109 -15.47 6.53 -1.83
N ILE A 110 -15.09 5.65 -0.92
CA ILE A 110 -13.73 5.17 -0.72
C ILE A 110 -13.74 3.67 -1.01
N VAL A 111 -12.93 3.26 -1.99
CA VAL A 111 -12.70 1.86 -2.32
C VAL A 111 -11.36 1.46 -1.73
N VAL A 112 -11.37 0.45 -0.86
CA VAL A 112 -10.21 -0.02 -0.10
C VAL A 112 -9.82 -1.41 -0.55
N TYR A 113 -8.53 -1.63 -0.83
CA TYR A 113 -7.94 -2.96 -1.03
C TYR A 113 -6.63 -3.06 -0.22
N GLU A 114 -6.71 -3.69 0.94
CA GLU A 114 -5.59 -3.98 1.84
C GLU A 114 -5.84 -5.34 2.53
N GLY A 115 -4.83 -5.91 3.19
CA GLY A 115 -4.96 -7.13 3.98
C GLY A 115 -4.13 -8.30 3.47
N ASP A 116 -3.92 -8.44 2.16
CA ASP A 116 -3.10 -9.53 1.60
C ASP A 116 -1.62 -9.41 2.02
N ASN A 117 -1.07 -8.20 1.97
CA ASN A 117 0.29 -7.92 2.45
C ASN A 117 0.41 -8.06 3.97
N ASP A 118 -0.64 -7.72 4.72
CA ASP A 118 -0.67 -7.84 6.18
C ASP A 118 -0.52 -9.31 6.59
N ILE A 119 -1.30 -10.20 5.97
CA ILE A 119 -1.20 -11.64 6.19
C ILE A 119 0.19 -12.16 5.75
N ALA A 120 0.70 -11.69 4.61
CA ALA A 120 2.04 -12.06 4.13
C ALA A 120 3.16 -11.58 5.08
N ALA A 121 2.95 -10.46 5.78
CA ALA A 121 3.84 -9.92 6.80
C ALA A 121 3.72 -10.62 8.17
N GLY A 122 2.78 -11.57 8.31
CA GLY A 122 2.60 -12.38 9.51
C GLY A 122 1.57 -11.86 10.50
N LEU A 123 0.77 -10.86 10.13
CA LEU A 123 -0.36 -10.43 10.95
C LEU A 123 -1.48 -11.48 10.91
N THR A 124 -2.21 -11.58 12.01
CA THR A 124 -3.41 -12.41 12.08
C THR A 124 -4.60 -11.69 11.44
N ALA A 125 -5.59 -12.45 10.96
CA ALA A 125 -6.83 -11.86 10.44
C ALA A 125 -7.53 -10.94 11.45
N GLY A 126 -7.40 -11.21 12.75
CA GLY A 126 -7.93 -10.35 13.81
C GLY A 126 -7.24 -8.98 13.87
N GLN A 127 -5.92 -8.93 13.69
CA GLN A 127 -5.17 -7.67 13.65
C GLN A 127 -5.50 -6.86 12.39
N VAL A 128 -5.66 -7.52 11.24
CA VAL A 128 -6.08 -6.84 10.00
C VAL A 128 -7.49 -6.27 10.15
N LEU A 129 -8.40 -7.01 10.82
CA LEU A 129 -9.75 -6.52 11.10
C LEU A 129 -9.73 -5.32 12.06
N GLU A 130 -8.91 -5.35 13.10
CA GLU A 130 -8.74 -4.23 14.04
C GLU A 130 -8.27 -2.96 13.30
N ASP A 131 -7.24 -3.07 12.46
CA ASP A 131 -6.78 -1.94 11.63
C ASP A 131 -7.87 -1.45 10.65
N TYR A 132 -8.69 -2.35 10.11
CA TYR A 132 -9.81 -1.98 9.25
C TYR A 132 -10.92 -1.26 10.03
N GLU A 133 -11.27 -1.74 11.22
CA GLU A 133 -12.25 -1.11 12.12
C GLU A 133 -11.80 0.29 12.56
N ASP A 134 -10.49 0.47 12.80
CA ASP A 134 -9.88 1.78 13.06
C ASP A 134 -10.06 2.75 11.89
N PHE A 135 -9.91 2.25 10.64
CA PHE A 135 -10.15 3.03 9.44
C PHE A 135 -11.61 3.43 9.29
N ILE A 136 -12.52 2.47 9.49
CA ILE A 136 -13.97 2.71 9.39
C ILE A 136 -14.40 3.75 10.42
N SER A 137 -14.00 3.58 11.68
CA SER A 137 -14.30 4.53 12.76
C SER A 137 -13.84 5.94 12.41
N TYR A 138 -12.61 6.07 11.91
CA TYR A 138 -12.10 7.36 11.44
C TYR A 138 -12.93 7.97 10.30
N VAL A 139 -13.35 7.17 9.32
CA VAL A 139 -14.16 7.65 8.19
C VAL A 139 -15.55 8.08 8.67
N GLU A 140 -16.19 7.31 9.55
CA GLU A 140 -17.51 7.64 10.11
C GLU A 140 -17.47 8.95 10.90
N ASP A 141 -16.44 9.15 11.71
CA ASP A 141 -16.27 10.35 12.53
C ASP A 141 -15.93 11.61 11.71
N THR A 142 -15.06 11.47 10.70
CA THR A 142 -14.46 12.64 10.02
C THR A 142 -15.04 12.90 8.64
N LEU A 143 -15.68 11.91 8.03
CA LEU A 143 -16.26 11.93 6.69
C LEU A 143 -17.65 11.27 6.69
N PRO A 144 -18.63 11.78 7.46
CA PRO A 144 -19.91 11.10 7.71
C PRO A 144 -20.78 10.86 6.45
N ASN A 145 -20.45 11.50 5.33
CA ASN A 145 -21.12 11.33 4.04
C ASN A 145 -20.40 10.37 3.08
N ALA A 146 -19.22 9.87 3.46
CA ALA A 146 -18.46 8.91 2.68
C ALA A 146 -19.01 7.49 2.88
N LYS A 147 -19.02 6.70 1.81
CA LYS A 147 -19.26 5.25 1.87
C LYS A 147 -17.95 4.52 1.65
N VAL A 148 -17.73 3.44 2.39
CA VAL A 148 -16.55 2.59 2.22
C VAL A 148 -16.96 1.29 1.53
N CYS A 149 -16.23 0.93 0.48
CA CYS A 149 -16.35 -0.34 -0.24
C CYS A 149 -15.03 -1.09 -0.10
N PHE A 150 -15.05 -2.27 0.50
CA PHE A 150 -13.87 -3.12 0.59
C PHE A 150 -13.83 -4.10 -0.57
N ILE A 151 -12.66 -4.30 -1.18
CA ILE A 151 -12.42 -5.32 -2.20
C ILE A 151 -11.79 -6.52 -1.49
N ALA A 152 -12.44 -7.69 -1.58
CA ALA A 152 -12.00 -8.95 -0.99
C ALA A 152 -11.40 -9.91 -2.03
#